data_AF-A0A2A4G607-F1
#
_entry.id   AF-A0A2A4G607-F1
#
_cell.length_a   1.000
_cell.length_b   1.000
_cell.length_c   1.000
_cell.angle_alpha   90.00
_cell.angle_beta   90.00
_cell.angle_gamma   90.00
#
_symmetry.space_group_name_H-M   'P 1'
#
loop_
_entity.id
_entity.type
_entity.pdbx_description
1 polymer ?
#
loop_
_entity_poly.entity_id
_entity_poly.type
_entity_poly.pdbx_seq_one_letter_code
_entity_poly.pdbx_strand_id
1 'polypeptide(L)'
;MTKKIALLFLVFITQNLFAQIQDCAECSSKIYTDKDIKGLTLLELKLLRNEIFARHQYVFENDRLSAYFLEKYEWYKPNIQNSTRIQLNSNEKENIALFKKHEAQKETLKKTIMVELMGLKKTINELNDPKIDDIFEPLHIQSSAYRDAIIFELKMILNKIDLKSIHWYNETGLYKVTTDNGYIINETSVSIVGDKVTLYYNDSTHSELMSDETVFSFGSSYESIEEHATWYTFTIVDGHLKLIDQKSAG
;
A
#
# COMPACT_ATOMS: atom_id res chain seq x y z
N MET A 1 -24.74 -20.85 -9.07
CA MET A 1 -24.06 -20.91 -7.76
C MET A 1 -22.59 -20.56 -7.97
N THR A 2 -22.29 -19.28 -8.03
CA THR A 2 -20.95 -18.76 -8.34
C THR A 2 -20.03 -18.93 -7.14
N LYS A 3 -19.07 -19.86 -7.25
CA LYS A 3 -17.98 -19.97 -6.29
C LYS A 3 -17.09 -18.73 -6.44
N LYS A 4 -17.20 -17.80 -5.50
CA LYS A 4 -16.20 -16.75 -5.31
C LYS A 4 -14.88 -17.43 -5.00
N ILE A 5 -13.94 -17.44 -5.94
CA ILE A 5 -12.56 -17.84 -5.67
C ILE A 5 -11.96 -16.71 -4.83
N ALA A 6 -11.99 -16.87 -3.51
CA ALA A 6 -11.25 -16.03 -2.61
C ALA A 6 -9.76 -16.32 -2.83
N LEU A 7 -9.04 -15.35 -3.41
CA LEU A 7 -7.59 -15.38 -3.54
C LEU A 7 -7.01 -15.35 -2.12
N LEU A 8 -6.76 -16.54 -1.56
CA LEU A 8 -6.22 -16.71 -0.23
C LEU A 8 -4.71 -16.44 -0.31
N PHE A 9 -4.31 -15.20 -0.08
CA PHE A 9 -2.91 -14.86 0.15
C PHE A 9 -2.44 -15.59 1.42
N LEU A 10 -1.81 -16.74 1.24
CA LEU A 10 -1.01 -17.40 2.27
C LEU A 10 0.19 -16.50 2.55
N VAL A 11 0.01 -15.56 3.49
CA VAL A 11 1.09 -14.79 4.09
C VAL A 11 1.95 -15.81 4.85
N PHE A 12 3.06 -16.23 4.24
CA PHE A 12 4.13 -16.87 4.99
C PHE A 12 4.70 -15.82 5.94
N ILE A 13 4.18 -15.79 7.17
CA ILE A 13 4.73 -15.01 8.28
C ILE A 13 6.08 -15.66 8.60
N THR A 14 7.14 -15.15 7.97
CA THR A 14 8.49 -15.44 8.44
C THR A 14 8.59 -14.85 9.84
N GLN A 15 8.65 -15.72 10.85
CA GLN A 15 8.84 -15.31 12.24
C GLN A 15 10.21 -14.68 12.37
N ASN A 16 10.28 -13.36 12.15
CA ASN A 16 11.39 -12.56 12.63
C ASN A 16 11.29 -12.55 14.15
N LEU A 17 12.01 -13.47 14.80
CA LEU A 17 12.23 -13.54 16.24
C LEU A 17 13.13 -12.37 16.69
N PHE A 18 12.63 -11.16 16.54
CA PHE A 18 12.98 -10.03 17.41
C PHE A 18 11.64 -9.54 17.95
N ALA A 19 11.45 -9.61 19.27
CA ALA A 19 10.26 -9.06 19.89
C ALA A 19 10.26 -7.55 19.62
N GLN A 20 9.45 -7.12 18.65
CA GLN A 20 9.24 -5.70 18.37
C GLN A 20 8.55 -5.07 19.57
N ILE A 21 8.86 -3.80 19.82
CA ILE A 21 8.21 -3.03 20.88
C ILE A 21 6.69 -3.02 20.63
N GLN A 22 5.93 -3.39 21.66
CA GLN A 22 4.47 -3.44 21.63
C GLN A 22 3.83 -2.17 22.20
N ASP A 23 4.41 -1.64 23.27
CA ASP A 23 3.94 -0.45 24.00
C ASP A 23 5.13 0.32 24.58
N CYS A 24 4.85 1.47 25.18
CA CYS A 24 5.86 2.34 25.77
C CYS A 24 5.93 2.29 27.31
N ALA A 25 5.56 1.18 27.94
CA ALA A 25 5.62 1.03 29.40
C ALA A 25 7.06 1.20 29.95
N GLU A 26 8.08 0.77 29.20
CA GLU A 26 9.49 0.87 29.59
C GLU A 26 10.21 2.09 28.98
N CYS A 27 9.53 2.95 28.20
CA CYS A 27 10.15 4.05 27.47
C CYS A 27 10.80 5.11 28.39
N SER A 28 10.45 5.13 29.69
CA SER A 28 11.10 5.97 30.70
C SER A 28 12.46 5.43 31.16
N SER A 29 12.71 4.12 31.08
CA SER A 29 13.92 3.46 31.60
C SER A 29 14.78 2.81 30.52
N LYS A 30 14.27 2.70 29.29
CA LYS A 30 14.93 2.01 28.17
C LYS A 30 14.94 2.88 26.92
N ILE A 31 16.07 2.88 26.21
CA ILE A 31 16.21 3.48 24.88
C ILE A 31 16.09 2.36 23.84
N TYR A 32 15.24 2.56 22.84
CA TYR A 32 15.06 1.63 21.73
C TYR A 32 15.96 2.01 20.55
N THR A 33 16.17 1.06 19.66
CA THR A 33 17.03 1.18 18.47
C THR A 33 16.22 1.03 17.19
N ASP A 34 16.82 1.38 16.04
CA ASP A 34 16.18 1.15 14.72
C ASP A 34 15.77 -0.33 14.51
N LYS A 35 16.48 -1.29 15.11
CA LYS A 35 16.15 -2.72 15.00
C LYS A 35 14.85 -3.07 15.73
N ASP A 36 14.60 -2.44 16.88
CA ASP A 36 13.43 -2.72 17.72
C ASP A 36 12.12 -2.28 17.07
N ILE A 37 12.20 -1.33 16.12
CA ILE A 37 11.05 -0.71 15.46
C ILE A 37 10.96 -0.96 13.95
N LYS A 38 11.90 -1.71 13.37
CA LYS A 38 12.06 -1.85 11.90
C LYS A 38 10.81 -2.31 11.14
N GLY A 39 9.92 -3.07 11.78
CA GLY A 39 8.69 -3.58 11.18
C GLY A 39 7.42 -2.83 11.57
N LEU A 40 7.52 -1.82 12.44
CA LEU A 40 6.34 -1.08 12.87
C LEU A 40 5.80 -0.22 11.75
N THR A 41 4.48 -0.14 11.68
CA THR A 41 3.76 0.75 10.80
C THR A 41 3.80 2.19 11.32
N LEU A 42 3.53 3.15 10.44
CA LEU A 42 3.40 4.56 10.77
C LEU A 42 2.41 4.81 11.91
N LEU A 43 1.28 4.08 11.91
CA LEU A 43 0.29 4.19 12.99
C LEU A 43 0.87 3.69 14.32
N GLU A 44 1.54 2.54 14.34
CA GLU A 44 2.15 1.98 15.55
C GLU A 44 3.22 2.93 16.12
N LEU A 45 4.08 3.50 15.28
CA LEU A 45 5.07 4.49 15.70
C LEU A 45 4.41 5.74 16.31
N LYS A 46 3.35 6.25 15.67
CA LYS A 46 2.56 7.38 16.22
C LYS A 46 1.94 7.01 17.56
N LEU A 47 1.43 5.78 17.71
CA LEU A 47 0.82 5.32 18.96
C LEU A 47 1.86 5.18 20.07
N LEU A 48 3.03 4.57 19.81
CA LEU A 48 4.13 4.47 20.78
C LEU A 48 4.60 5.85 21.24
N ARG A 49 4.83 6.77 20.30
CA ARG A 49 5.20 8.15 20.62
C ARG A 49 4.16 8.82 21.50
N ASN A 50 2.87 8.67 21.17
CA ASN A 50 1.79 9.28 21.94
C ASN A 50 1.59 8.59 23.30
N GLU A 51 1.87 7.30 23.42
CA GLU A 51 1.76 6.60 24.70
C GLU A 51 2.72 7.18 25.75
N ILE A 52 3.92 7.61 25.35
CA ILE A 52 4.84 8.34 26.26
C ILE A 52 4.10 9.54 26.89
N PHE A 53 3.42 10.37 26.09
CA PHE A 53 2.65 11.49 26.61
C PHE A 53 1.44 11.03 27.45
N ALA A 54 0.77 9.94 27.05
CA ALA A 54 -0.33 9.36 27.83
C ALA A 54 0.12 8.92 29.23
N ARG A 55 1.33 8.34 29.37
CA ARG A 55 1.91 7.96 30.67
C ARG A 55 2.15 9.17 31.58
N HIS A 56 2.33 10.35 30.99
CA HIS A 56 2.38 11.64 31.68
C HIS A 56 1.01 12.33 31.81
N GLN A 57 -0.08 11.57 31.67
CA GLN A 57 -1.46 12.07 31.82
C GLN A 57 -1.80 13.23 30.86
N TYR A 58 -1.13 13.30 29.71
CA TYR A 58 -1.39 14.34 28.70
C TYR A 58 -2.86 14.38 28.29
N VAL A 59 -3.39 15.57 28.02
CA VAL A 59 -4.73 15.74 27.45
C VAL A 59 -4.61 15.89 25.94
N PHE A 60 -5.01 14.86 25.18
CA PHE A 60 -4.96 14.90 23.72
C PHE A 60 -6.08 15.78 23.15
N GLU A 61 -5.74 16.73 22.28
CA GLU A 61 -6.71 17.55 21.53
C GLU A 61 -7.44 16.75 20.44
N ASN A 62 -6.81 15.67 19.95
CA ASN A 62 -7.44 14.81 18.96
C ASN A 62 -8.38 13.83 19.65
N ASP A 63 -9.69 14.01 19.46
CA ASP A 63 -10.73 13.20 20.09
C ASP A 63 -10.56 11.69 19.86
N ARG A 64 -10.15 11.28 18.65
CA ARG A 64 -9.93 9.85 18.33
C ARG A 64 -8.74 9.28 19.08
N LEU A 65 -7.66 10.06 19.22
CA LEU A 65 -6.48 9.64 19.96
C LEU A 65 -6.77 9.59 21.47
N SER A 66 -7.50 10.58 21.98
CA SER A 66 -7.98 10.60 23.37
C SER A 66 -8.84 9.37 23.67
N ALA A 67 -9.86 9.12 22.84
CA ALA A 67 -10.73 7.95 22.96
C ALA A 67 -9.93 6.64 22.89
N TYR A 68 -8.98 6.52 21.95
CA TYR A 68 -8.12 5.34 21.85
C TYR A 68 -7.40 5.03 23.18
N PHE A 69 -6.77 6.03 23.82
CA PHE A 69 -6.06 5.77 25.08
C PHE A 69 -7.01 5.53 26.26
N LEU A 70 -8.14 6.24 26.33
CA LEU A 70 -9.16 6.05 27.37
C LEU A 70 -9.79 4.67 27.31
N GLU A 71 -10.10 4.18 26.11
CA GLU A 71 -10.75 2.88 25.91
C GLU A 71 -9.76 1.72 26.06
N LYS A 72 -8.52 1.89 25.60
CA LYS A 72 -7.54 0.80 25.58
C LYS A 72 -6.81 0.62 26.91
N TYR A 73 -6.66 1.67 27.72
CA TYR A 73 -5.77 1.63 28.88
C TYR A 73 -6.43 2.20 30.15
N GLU A 74 -6.77 1.33 31.09
CA GLU A 74 -7.37 1.73 32.39
C GLU A 74 -6.48 2.67 33.23
N TRP A 75 -5.16 2.59 33.04
CA TRP A 75 -4.20 3.44 33.74
C TRP A 75 -4.16 4.88 33.21
N TYR A 76 -4.66 5.13 32.00
CA TYR A 76 -4.62 6.47 31.41
C TYR A 76 -5.74 7.34 32.00
N LYS A 77 -5.34 8.40 32.69
CA LYS A 77 -6.25 9.38 33.29
C LYS A 77 -5.75 10.78 32.93
N PRO A 78 -6.36 11.48 31.96
CA PRO A 78 -5.90 12.79 31.52
C PRO A 78 -5.96 13.82 32.66
N ASN A 79 -4.89 14.59 32.86
CA ASN A 79 -4.82 15.62 33.89
C ASN A 79 -5.27 16.98 33.34
N ILE A 80 -6.58 17.26 33.46
CA ILE A 80 -7.21 18.48 32.97
C ILE A 80 -6.67 19.73 33.71
N GLN A 81 -6.17 19.58 34.93
CA GLN A 81 -5.69 20.70 35.75
C GLN A 81 -4.26 21.15 35.39
N ASN A 82 -3.47 20.30 34.74
CA ASN A 82 -2.06 20.58 34.43
C ASN A 82 -1.68 20.08 33.02
N SER A 83 -2.52 20.40 32.03
CA SER A 83 -2.42 19.89 30.66
C SER A 83 -1.18 20.35 29.87
N THR A 84 -0.44 21.36 30.36
CA THR A 84 0.61 22.06 29.59
C THR A 84 2.05 21.79 30.03
N ARG A 85 2.28 21.08 31.14
CA ARG A 85 3.64 20.85 31.66
C ARG A 85 3.97 19.37 31.78
N ILE A 86 4.35 18.76 30.65
CA ILE A 86 4.94 17.43 30.63
C ILE A 86 6.46 17.54 30.76
N GLN A 87 7.02 16.85 31.75
CA GLN A 87 8.46 16.73 31.95
C GLN A 87 8.92 15.36 31.50
N LEU A 88 9.50 15.30 30.30
CA LEU A 88 10.08 14.09 29.76
C LEU A 88 11.53 13.93 30.20
N ASN A 89 11.92 12.70 30.53
CA ASN A 89 13.31 12.36 30.83
C ASN A 89 14.15 12.21 29.54
N SER A 90 15.45 11.93 29.70
CA SER A 90 16.36 11.77 28.55
C SER A 90 15.96 10.61 27.64
N ASN A 91 15.64 9.44 28.22
CA ASN A 91 15.30 8.23 27.48
C ASN A 91 14.03 8.43 26.63
N GLU A 92 13.00 9.06 27.20
CA GLU A 92 11.76 9.37 26.51
C GLU A 92 11.98 10.31 25.33
N LYS A 93 12.81 11.34 25.51
CA LYS A 93 13.15 12.29 24.44
C LYS A 93 13.89 11.59 23.30
N GLU A 94 14.82 10.69 23.62
CA GLU A 94 15.55 9.90 22.62
C GLU A 94 14.61 8.94 21.85
N ASN A 95 13.73 8.23 22.55
CA ASN A 95 12.72 7.36 21.93
C ASN A 95 11.76 8.15 21.03
N ILE A 96 11.26 9.32 21.47
CA ILE A 96 10.42 10.20 20.65
C ILE A 96 11.16 10.64 19.38
N ALA A 97 12.45 11.00 19.49
CA ALA A 97 13.25 11.40 18.34
C ALA A 97 13.39 10.24 17.34
N LEU A 98 13.64 9.02 17.82
CA LEU A 98 13.70 7.81 17.00
C LEU A 98 12.36 7.55 16.29
N PHE A 99 11.24 7.55 17.02
CA PHE A 99 9.92 7.29 16.42
C PHE A 99 9.57 8.36 15.38
N LYS A 100 9.77 9.63 15.69
CA LYS A 100 9.50 10.74 14.74
C LYS A 100 10.35 10.65 13.47
N LYS A 101 11.61 10.21 13.57
CA LYS A 101 12.49 9.99 12.41
C LYS A 101 11.88 8.94 11.48
N HIS A 102 11.46 7.79 12.02
CA HIS A 102 10.85 6.71 11.23
C HIS A 102 9.48 7.08 10.68
N GLU A 103 8.66 7.82 11.45
CA GLU A 103 7.42 8.39 10.95
C GLU A 103 7.68 9.27 9.72
N ALA A 104 8.66 10.18 9.79
CA ALA A 104 9.01 11.08 8.68
C ALA A 104 9.51 10.32 7.45
N GLN A 105 10.29 9.26 7.63
CA GLN A 105 10.75 8.40 6.53
C GLN A 105 9.57 7.73 5.82
N LYS A 106 8.61 7.17 6.57
CA LYS A 106 7.41 6.53 6.01
C LYS A 106 6.50 7.53 5.30
N GLU A 107 6.29 8.72 5.87
CA GLU A 107 5.53 9.78 5.20
C GLU A 107 6.23 10.29 3.93
N THR A 108 7.57 10.33 3.92
CA THR A 108 8.36 10.70 2.74
C THR A 108 8.23 9.64 1.66
N LEU A 109 8.37 8.36 2.01
CA LEU A 109 8.23 7.24 1.07
C LEU A 109 6.86 7.28 0.36
N LYS A 110 5.77 7.50 1.10
CA LYS A 110 4.43 7.63 0.50
C LYS A 110 4.37 8.75 -0.54
N LYS A 111 4.93 9.92 -0.22
CA LYS A 111 4.97 11.06 -1.15
C LYS A 111 5.80 10.72 -2.39
N THR A 112 6.97 10.11 -2.20
CA THR A 112 7.84 9.67 -3.29
C THR A 112 7.12 8.69 -4.20
N ILE A 113 6.46 7.68 -3.66
CA ILE A 113 5.68 6.71 -4.45
C ILE A 113 4.63 7.42 -5.31
N MET A 114 3.87 8.35 -4.74
CA MET A 114 2.84 9.06 -5.49
C MET A 114 3.43 9.92 -6.62
N VAL A 115 4.55 10.60 -6.36
CA VAL A 115 5.26 11.40 -7.38
C VAL A 115 5.78 10.50 -8.51
N GLU A 116 6.47 9.41 -8.16
CA GLU A 116 7.05 8.50 -9.14
C GLU A 116 5.98 7.74 -9.93
N LEU A 117 4.86 7.36 -9.30
CA LEU A 117 3.74 6.70 -9.98
C LEU A 117 3.04 7.65 -10.97
N MET A 118 2.91 8.94 -10.63
CA MET A 118 2.45 9.97 -11.58
C MET A 118 3.46 10.17 -12.72
N GLY A 119 4.74 10.16 -12.41
CA GLY A 119 5.84 10.18 -13.39
C GLY A 119 5.77 9.00 -14.37
N LEU A 120 5.63 7.78 -13.85
CA LEU A 120 5.46 6.56 -14.62
C LEU A 120 4.29 6.68 -15.60
N LYS A 121 3.10 7.10 -15.14
CA LYS A 121 1.93 7.29 -16.01
C LYS A 121 2.20 8.29 -17.13
N LYS A 122 2.94 9.37 -16.87
CA LYS A 122 3.35 10.32 -17.91
C LYS A 122 4.29 9.67 -18.92
N THR A 123 5.40 9.11 -18.44
CA THR A 123 6.46 8.49 -19.25
C THR A 123 5.92 7.35 -20.12
N ILE A 124 5.05 6.46 -19.61
CA ILE A 124 4.45 5.36 -20.38
C ILE A 124 3.52 5.87 -21.50
N ASN A 125 2.90 7.04 -21.33
CA ASN A 125 2.07 7.63 -22.38
C ASN A 125 2.88 8.29 -23.51
N GLU A 126 4.11 8.70 -23.22
CA GLU A 126 5.08 9.28 -24.16
C GLU A 126 5.95 8.15 -24.77
N LEU A 127 5.44 7.46 -25.80
CA LEU A 127 6.17 6.40 -26.50
C LEU A 127 7.56 6.92 -26.94
N ASN A 128 8.62 6.30 -26.44
CA ASN A 128 10.06 6.60 -26.66
C ASN A 128 10.77 7.49 -25.63
N ASP A 129 10.22 7.69 -24.42
CA ASP A 129 11.02 8.28 -23.34
C ASP A 129 12.15 7.31 -22.92
N PRO A 130 13.45 7.70 -23.05
CA PRO A 130 14.58 6.85 -22.66
C PRO A 130 14.56 6.45 -21.17
N LYS A 131 13.76 7.14 -20.33
CA LYS A 131 13.54 6.75 -18.93
C LYS A 131 12.82 5.42 -18.77
N ILE A 132 12.11 4.93 -19.80
CA ILE A 132 11.42 3.64 -19.71
C ILE A 132 12.42 2.50 -19.49
N ASP A 133 13.58 2.55 -20.14
CA ASP A 133 14.60 1.50 -20.00
C ASP A 133 15.17 1.47 -18.59
N ASP A 134 15.34 2.65 -17.98
CA ASP A 134 15.76 2.78 -16.59
C ASP A 134 14.71 2.19 -15.61
N ILE A 135 13.42 2.35 -15.88
CA ILE A 135 12.33 1.78 -15.05
C ILE A 135 12.35 0.23 -15.12
N PHE A 136 12.68 -0.33 -16.28
CA PHE A 136 12.61 -1.78 -16.54
C PHE A 136 13.93 -2.51 -16.36
N GLU A 137 15.02 -1.79 -16.08
CA GLU A 137 16.37 -2.33 -15.91
C GLU A 137 16.41 -3.61 -15.05
N PRO A 138 15.71 -3.69 -13.89
CA PRO A 138 15.77 -4.87 -13.03
C PRO A 138 15.15 -6.14 -13.62
N LEU A 139 14.27 -6.02 -14.63
CA LEU A 139 13.69 -7.18 -15.31
C LEU A 139 14.60 -7.78 -16.37
N HIS A 140 15.69 -7.09 -16.76
CA HIS A 140 16.63 -7.54 -17.78
C HIS A 140 15.95 -8.00 -19.09
N ILE A 141 14.96 -7.23 -19.58
CA ILE A 141 14.19 -7.57 -20.79
C ILE A 141 15.07 -7.44 -22.03
N GLN A 142 15.31 -8.55 -22.72
CA GLN A 142 16.11 -8.57 -23.96
C GLN A 142 15.26 -8.42 -25.23
N SER A 143 13.98 -8.83 -25.18
CA SER A 143 13.08 -8.78 -26.33
C SER A 143 12.35 -7.45 -26.40
N SER A 144 12.56 -6.70 -27.49
CA SER A 144 11.83 -5.45 -27.74
C SER A 144 10.32 -5.66 -27.85
N ALA A 145 9.89 -6.75 -28.50
CA ALA A 145 8.47 -7.08 -28.62
C ALA A 145 7.82 -7.34 -27.26
N TYR A 146 8.52 -8.03 -26.36
CA TYR A 146 8.03 -8.27 -24.99
C TYR A 146 7.99 -6.98 -24.17
N ARG A 147 9.02 -6.13 -24.30
CA ARG A 147 9.05 -4.79 -23.71
C ARG A 147 7.87 -3.95 -24.16
N ASP A 148 7.59 -3.92 -25.46
CA ASP A 148 6.50 -3.13 -26.03
C ASP A 148 5.12 -3.63 -25.58
N ALA A 149 4.95 -4.95 -25.42
CA ALA A 149 3.74 -5.54 -24.85
C ALA A 149 3.51 -5.09 -23.40
N ILE A 150 4.55 -5.09 -22.56
CA ILE A 150 4.48 -4.59 -21.18
C ILE A 150 4.09 -3.10 -21.15
N ILE A 151 4.71 -2.28 -21.99
CA ILE A 151 4.39 -0.85 -22.07
C ILE A 151 2.94 -0.64 -22.48
N PHE A 152 2.46 -1.41 -23.46
CA PHE A 152 1.08 -1.34 -23.92
C PHE A 152 0.09 -1.68 -22.79
N GLU A 153 0.29 -2.78 -22.07
CA GLU A 153 -0.58 -3.17 -20.95
C GLU A 153 -0.54 -2.16 -19.80
N LEU A 154 0.66 -1.72 -19.40
CA LEU A 154 0.81 -0.69 -18.36
C LEU A 154 0.10 0.61 -18.75
N LYS A 155 0.16 0.99 -20.04
CA LYS A 155 -0.57 2.15 -20.57
C LYS A 155 -2.08 1.97 -20.43
N MET A 156 -2.61 0.79 -20.75
CA MET A 156 -4.04 0.49 -20.56
C MET A 156 -4.45 0.59 -19.10
N ILE A 157 -3.67 -0.02 -18.19
CA ILE A 157 -3.93 -0.02 -16.75
C ILE A 157 -3.91 1.41 -16.19
N LEU A 158 -2.81 2.13 -16.41
CA LEU A 158 -2.60 3.46 -15.83
C LEU A 158 -3.60 4.49 -16.37
N ASN A 159 -4.10 4.33 -17.59
CA ASN A 159 -5.09 5.23 -18.15
C ASN A 159 -6.50 5.02 -17.57
N LYS A 160 -6.84 3.83 -17.08
CA LYS A 160 -8.09 3.57 -16.33
C LYS A 160 -8.03 4.03 -14.87
N ILE A 161 -6.84 4.22 -14.31
CA ILE A 161 -6.65 4.58 -12.90
C ILE A 161 -6.58 6.10 -12.72
N ASP A 162 -7.43 6.65 -11.85
CA ASP A 162 -7.28 8.01 -11.35
C ASP A 162 -6.31 8.03 -10.15
N LEU A 163 -5.03 8.29 -10.45
CA LEU A 163 -3.97 8.35 -9.45
C LEU A 163 -4.19 9.39 -8.36
N LYS A 164 -4.99 10.45 -8.61
CA LYS A 164 -5.29 11.48 -7.59
C LYS A 164 -6.30 10.99 -6.56
N SER A 165 -7.05 9.96 -6.88
CA SER A 165 -8.08 9.35 -6.03
C SER A 165 -7.57 8.12 -5.27
N ILE A 166 -6.26 7.85 -5.29
CA ILE A 166 -5.65 6.85 -4.41
C ILE A 166 -5.73 7.37 -2.97
N HIS A 167 -6.52 6.68 -2.16
CA HIS A 167 -6.62 6.94 -0.73
C HIS A 167 -5.76 5.95 0.05
N TRP A 168 -5.20 6.44 1.15
CA TRP A 168 -4.32 5.67 2.02
C TRP A 168 -5.00 5.34 3.34
N TYR A 169 -4.86 4.10 3.77
CA TYR A 169 -5.11 3.68 5.14
C TYR A 169 -3.84 3.06 5.70
N ASN A 170 -3.30 3.65 6.77
CA ASN A 170 -1.98 3.32 7.29
C ASN A 170 -0.90 3.34 6.19
N GLU A 171 -0.26 2.21 5.86
CA GLU A 171 0.77 2.08 4.82
C GLU A 171 0.24 1.41 3.55
N THR A 172 -1.08 1.38 3.40
CA THR A 172 -1.74 0.77 2.25
C THR A 172 -2.49 1.81 1.44
N GLY A 173 -2.20 1.88 0.14
CA GLY A 173 -2.93 2.68 -0.83
C GLY A 173 -3.73 1.80 -1.78
N LEU A 174 -4.92 2.21 -2.19
CA LEU A 174 -5.73 1.46 -3.15
C LEU A 174 -6.52 2.39 -4.06
N TYR A 175 -6.58 2.04 -5.34
CA TYR A 175 -7.61 2.48 -6.27
C TYR A 175 -7.97 1.32 -7.19
N LYS A 176 -9.27 1.09 -7.39
CA LYS A 176 -9.78 -0.06 -8.13
C LYS A 176 -11.00 0.35 -8.95
N VAL A 177 -11.05 -0.13 -10.19
CA VAL A 177 -12.17 0.05 -11.11
C VAL A 177 -12.58 -1.32 -11.61
N THR A 178 -13.87 -1.60 -11.55
CA THR A 178 -14.50 -2.72 -12.23
C THR A 178 -15.30 -2.18 -13.40
N THR A 179 -15.09 -2.73 -14.59
CA THR A 179 -15.80 -2.31 -15.81
C THR A 179 -16.54 -3.50 -16.40
N ASP A 180 -17.85 -3.37 -16.57
CA ASP A 180 -18.65 -4.23 -17.42
C ASP A 180 -18.85 -3.54 -18.78
N ASN A 181 -18.38 -4.15 -19.87
CA ASN A 181 -18.53 -3.61 -21.23
C ASN A 181 -19.68 -4.26 -22.03
N GLY A 182 -20.54 -5.05 -21.38
CA GLY A 182 -21.63 -5.79 -21.99
C GLY A 182 -21.24 -7.20 -22.47
N TYR A 183 -19.94 -7.52 -22.48
CA TYR A 183 -19.42 -8.86 -22.75
C TYR A 183 -18.67 -9.42 -21.54
N ILE A 184 -17.81 -8.61 -20.93
CA ILE A 184 -16.95 -9.03 -19.82
C ILE A 184 -16.87 -7.98 -18.73
N ILE A 185 -16.74 -8.47 -17.51
CA ILE A 185 -16.37 -7.71 -16.32
C ILE A 185 -14.87 -7.85 -16.12
N ASN A 186 -14.13 -6.75 -16.24
CA ASN A 186 -12.71 -6.68 -15.88
C ASN A 186 -12.49 -5.87 -14.60
N GLU A 187 -11.41 -6.17 -13.89
CA GLU A 187 -10.87 -5.35 -12.82
C GLU A 187 -9.57 -4.69 -13.26
N THR A 188 -9.39 -3.43 -12.91
CA THR A 188 -8.11 -2.73 -13.03
C THR A 188 -7.82 -2.04 -11.71
N SER A 189 -6.64 -2.25 -11.14
CA SER A 189 -6.31 -1.63 -9.86
C SER A 189 -4.84 -1.26 -9.70
N VAL A 190 -4.61 -0.34 -8.77
CA VAL A 190 -3.31 -0.10 -8.16
C VAL A 190 -3.44 -0.33 -6.66
N SER A 191 -2.57 -1.18 -6.11
CA SER A 191 -2.42 -1.36 -4.67
C SER A 191 -1.01 -1.03 -4.25
N ILE A 192 -0.85 -0.34 -3.13
CA ILE A 192 0.45 0.04 -2.58
C ILE A 192 0.54 -0.55 -1.18
N VAL A 193 1.62 -1.24 -0.84
CA VAL A 193 1.88 -1.78 0.50
C VAL A 193 3.34 -1.51 0.86
N GLY A 194 3.56 -0.58 1.79
CA GLY A 194 4.92 -0.14 2.12
C GLY A 194 5.56 0.56 0.92
N ASP A 195 6.67 0.01 0.43
CA ASP A 195 7.40 0.48 -0.76
C ASP A 195 6.94 -0.18 -2.07
N LYS A 196 6.10 -1.22 -2.00
CA LYS A 196 5.67 -1.98 -3.17
C LYS A 196 4.41 -1.38 -3.78
N VAL A 197 4.45 -1.16 -5.10
CA VAL A 197 3.30 -0.76 -5.91
C VAL A 197 2.96 -1.91 -6.85
N THR A 198 1.73 -2.38 -6.82
CA THR A 198 1.23 -3.41 -7.74
C THR A 198 0.17 -2.81 -8.64
N LEU A 199 0.41 -2.87 -9.95
CA LEU A 199 -0.60 -2.59 -10.97
C LEU A 199 -1.18 -3.92 -11.43
N TYR A 200 -2.51 -4.03 -11.44
CA TYR A 200 -3.22 -5.27 -11.67
C TYR A 200 -4.30 -5.07 -12.73
N TYR A 201 -4.44 -6.06 -13.61
CA TYR A 201 -5.57 -6.20 -14.51
C TYR A 201 -6.02 -7.65 -14.55
N ASN A 202 -7.33 -7.88 -14.57
CA ASN A 202 -7.87 -9.17 -14.96
C ASN A 202 -9.20 -9.06 -15.70
N ASP A 203 -9.47 -10.10 -16.45
CA ASP A 203 -10.76 -10.45 -17.02
C ASP A 203 -11.43 -11.40 -16.02
N SER A 204 -12.37 -10.87 -15.23
CA SER A 204 -12.87 -11.53 -14.01
C SER A 204 -13.99 -12.52 -14.29
N THR A 205 -14.98 -12.14 -15.11
CA THR A 205 -16.17 -12.95 -15.40
C THR A 205 -17.03 -12.33 -16.51
N HIS A 206 -18.07 -13.03 -16.97
CA HIS A 206 -19.01 -12.56 -17.99
C HIS A 206 -19.82 -11.35 -17.50
N SER A 207 -20.28 -10.53 -18.46
CA SER A 207 -21.17 -9.39 -18.21
C SER A 207 -22.44 -9.80 -17.46
N GLU A 208 -23.02 -8.85 -16.73
CA GLU A 208 -24.36 -8.99 -16.15
C GLU A 208 -25.46 -9.21 -17.22
N LEU A 209 -25.23 -8.75 -18.47
CA LEU A 209 -26.13 -9.03 -19.59
C LEU A 209 -26.17 -10.51 -19.98
N MET A 210 -25.14 -11.27 -19.63
CA MET A 210 -24.96 -12.66 -20.02
C MET A 210 -25.54 -13.61 -18.97
N SER A 211 -26.80 -13.41 -18.61
CA SER A 211 -27.44 -14.11 -17.50
C SER A 211 -28.06 -15.46 -17.83
N ASP A 212 -28.17 -15.83 -19.11
CA ASP A 212 -28.81 -17.08 -19.54
C ASP A 212 -27.91 -17.96 -20.44
N GLU A 213 -28.32 -19.22 -20.64
CA GLU A 213 -27.54 -20.22 -21.38
C GLU A 213 -27.49 -19.96 -22.90
N THR A 214 -28.31 -19.03 -23.42
CA THR A 214 -28.33 -18.70 -24.86
C THR A 214 -27.16 -17.81 -25.27
N VAL A 215 -26.43 -17.26 -24.31
CA VAL A 215 -25.22 -16.45 -24.51
C VAL A 215 -24.15 -17.16 -25.35
N PHE A 216 -24.06 -18.48 -25.26
CA PHE A 216 -23.13 -19.31 -26.04
C PHE A 216 -23.80 -20.00 -27.22
N SER A 217 -25.05 -19.64 -27.53
CA SER A 217 -25.82 -20.25 -28.62
C SER A 217 -25.60 -19.55 -29.96
N PHE A 218 -25.99 -20.23 -31.04
CA PHE A 218 -25.85 -19.76 -32.41
C PHE A 218 -26.52 -18.38 -32.61
N GLY A 219 -25.74 -17.40 -33.05
CA GLY A 219 -26.17 -16.00 -33.20
C GLY A 219 -25.55 -15.04 -32.19
N SER A 220 -24.88 -15.54 -31.15
CA SER A 220 -24.04 -14.73 -30.26
C SER A 220 -22.74 -14.30 -30.95
N SER A 221 -22.35 -13.04 -30.77
CA SER A 221 -21.04 -12.50 -31.19
C SER A 221 -19.94 -12.76 -30.16
N TYR A 222 -20.25 -13.46 -29.07
CA TYR A 222 -19.32 -13.72 -27.98
C TYR A 222 -18.54 -15.02 -28.23
N GLU A 223 -17.24 -14.88 -28.46
CA GLU A 223 -16.29 -15.97 -28.42
C GLU A 223 -15.69 -16.01 -27.01
N SER A 224 -15.84 -17.14 -26.31
CA SER A 224 -15.39 -17.36 -24.92
C SER A 224 -14.05 -16.68 -24.63
N ILE A 225 -14.01 -15.83 -23.60
CA ILE A 225 -12.79 -15.16 -23.17
C ILE A 225 -12.10 -16.06 -22.13
N GLU A 226 -10.84 -16.45 -22.37
CA GLU A 226 -10.02 -17.10 -21.36
C GLU A 226 -9.80 -16.12 -20.19
N GLU A 227 -9.97 -16.58 -18.94
CA GLU A 227 -9.77 -15.75 -17.75
C GLU A 227 -8.29 -15.35 -17.64
N HIS A 228 -7.94 -14.15 -18.11
CA HIS A 228 -6.57 -13.66 -18.05
C HIS A 228 -6.37 -12.67 -16.90
N ALA A 229 -5.28 -12.82 -16.16
CA ALA A 229 -4.85 -11.85 -15.15
C ALA A 229 -3.36 -11.52 -15.34
N THR A 230 -3.01 -10.25 -15.19
CA THR A 230 -1.62 -9.77 -15.24
C THR A 230 -1.37 -8.82 -14.08
N TRP A 231 -0.16 -8.85 -13.52
CA TRP A 231 0.24 -7.89 -12.52
C TRP A 231 1.72 -7.55 -12.58
N TYR A 232 1.98 -6.28 -12.28
CA TYR A 232 3.28 -5.63 -12.36
C TYR A 232 3.63 -5.11 -10.99
N THR A 233 4.74 -5.58 -10.42
CA THR A 233 5.20 -5.13 -9.11
C THR A 233 6.39 -4.20 -9.27
N PHE A 234 6.25 -3.00 -8.72
CA PHE A 234 7.27 -1.99 -8.66
C PHE A 234 7.73 -1.79 -7.21
N THR A 235 8.95 -1.30 -7.04
CA THR A 235 9.43 -0.78 -5.76
C THR A 235 10.28 0.47 -5.97
N ILE A 236 10.56 1.20 -4.88
CA ILE A 236 11.50 2.32 -4.91
C ILE A 236 12.94 1.79 -4.79
N VAL A 237 13.75 2.03 -5.82
CA VAL A 237 15.20 1.77 -5.84
C VAL A 237 15.90 3.09 -6.09
N ASP A 238 16.80 3.48 -5.18
CA ASP A 238 17.53 4.76 -5.23
C ASP A 238 16.65 5.99 -5.43
N GLY A 239 15.44 5.97 -4.85
CA GLY A 239 14.47 7.06 -4.94
C GLY A 239 13.55 7.00 -6.16
N HIS A 240 13.73 6.04 -7.05
CA HIS A 240 12.98 5.91 -8.30
C HIS A 240 12.11 4.66 -8.32
N LEU A 241 10.91 4.74 -8.92
CA LEU A 241 10.04 3.58 -9.06
C LEU A 241 10.54 2.68 -10.20
N LYS A 242 10.88 1.43 -9.86
CA LYS A 242 11.40 0.42 -10.79
C LYS A 242 10.48 -0.78 -10.85
N LEU A 243 10.30 -1.34 -12.04
CA LEU A 243 9.58 -2.59 -12.25
C LEU A 243 10.49 -3.76 -11.87
N ILE A 244 10.08 -4.56 -10.89
CA ILE A 244 10.89 -5.66 -10.33
C ILE A 244 10.32 -7.05 -10.61
N ASP A 245 9.04 -7.14 -10.97
CA ASP A 245 8.37 -8.42 -11.26
C ASP A 245 7.19 -8.19 -12.19
N GLN A 246 6.98 -9.10 -13.13
CA GLN A 246 5.79 -9.19 -13.97
C GLN A 246 5.33 -10.64 -13.97
N LYS A 247 4.02 -10.85 -13.82
CA LYS A 247 3.40 -12.17 -13.83
C LYS A 247 2.06 -12.11 -14.55
N SER A 248 1.69 -13.23 -15.18
CA SER A 248 0.37 -13.45 -15.73
C SER A 248 -0.17 -14.83 -15.39
N ALA A 249 -1.48 -14.98 -15.48
CA ALA A 249 -2.22 -16.23 -15.36
C ALA A 249 -3.33 -16.26 -16.43
N GLY A 250 -3.62 -17.44 -16.96
CA GLY A 250 -4.62 -17.73 -17.98
C GLY A 250 -5.14 -19.16 -17.80
#